data_AF-F8GW74-F1
#
_entry.id   AF-F8GW74-F1
#
_cell.length_a   1.000
_cell.length_b   1.000
_cell.length_c   1.000
_cell.angle_alpha   90.00
_cell.angle_beta   90.00
_cell.angle_gamma   90.00
#
_symmetry.space_group_name_H-M   'P 1'
#
loop_
_entity.id
_entity.type
_entity.pdbx_description
1 polymer ?
#
loop_
_entity_poly.entity_id
_entity_poly.type
_entity_poly.pdbx_seq_one_letter_code
_entity_poly.pdbx_strand_id
1 'polypeptide(L)'
;MMQVTVSQVSQGIYEHIPTEDVVGYLLRERSMLAWAIDGASPVTAAPFKTYEDVTDAGWFARRLSQLLEKQFQDIPFSKAQLCNSLQVLQDEYRRDGGDAQPIWGWPVAAATFVEIDRTKESVSMSVFRYADCFVEVLQVPVPSADQSPRPPQSPPSYDRWKPYSGFRGHKLLNLWQRRLQQQKGECSTALTLNPASAMNAVVEERKITTPAHIVLGSDGLSRVWDTYQLMTREQAMHLVAQHGLSSLLHALRNFEASSLTGGAELKRRDDASGIHIFLP
;
A
#
# COMPACT_ATOMS: atom_id res chain seq x y z
N MET A 1 15.57 -16.50 -16.21
CA MET A 1 14.48 -16.15 -15.28
C MET A 1 15.10 -15.60 -14.02
N MET A 2 14.70 -14.40 -13.60
CA MET A 2 15.17 -13.73 -12.39
C MET A 2 14.87 -14.60 -11.16
N GLN A 3 15.91 -15.00 -10.41
CA GLN A 3 15.74 -15.68 -9.13
C GLN A 3 15.31 -14.64 -8.09
N VAL A 4 14.16 -14.86 -7.48
CA VAL A 4 13.57 -13.99 -6.47
C VAL A 4 12.69 -14.82 -5.54
N THR A 5 12.71 -14.51 -4.25
CA THR A 5 11.73 -15.03 -3.29
C THR A 5 10.80 -13.90 -2.90
N VAL A 6 9.49 -14.15 -2.92
CA VAL A 6 8.48 -13.15 -2.57
C VAL A 6 7.60 -13.69 -1.45
N SER A 7 7.32 -12.85 -0.45
CA SER A 7 6.28 -13.09 0.54
C SER A 7 5.39 -11.85 0.69
N GLN A 8 4.13 -12.06 1.02
CA GLN A 8 3.15 -10.98 1.16
C GLN A 8 2.36 -11.17 2.45
N VAL A 9 1.94 -10.05 3.04
CA VAL A 9 0.99 -10.02 4.15
C VAL A 9 -0.03 -8.92 3.89
N SER A 10 -1.26 -9.15 4.34
CA SER A 10 -2.31 -8.14 4.33
C SER A 10 -3.31 -8.46 5.42
N GLN A 11 -3.64 -7.48 6.25
CA GLN A 11 -4.61 -7.63 7.32
C GLN A 11 -5.33 -6.31 7.59
N GLY A 12 -6.65 -6.33 7.42
CA GLY A 12 -7.51 -5.21 7.77
C GLY A 12 -7.82 -5.12 9.27
N ILE A 13 -8.27 -3.96 9.73
CA ILE A 13 -8.60 -3.70 11.15
C ILE A 13 -10.03 -4.03 11.54
N TYR A 14 -10.86 -4.34 10.55
CA TYR A 14 -12.28 -4.64 10.74
C TYR A 14 -12.55 -6.10 10.37
N GLU A 15 -13.38 -6.78 11.15
CA GLU A 15 -13.60 -8.21 11.00
C GLU A 15 -14.30 -8.57 9.67
N HIS A 16 -15.24 -7.74 9.24
CA HIS A 16 -16.12 -8.01 8.09
C HIS A 16 -16.00 -6.96 6.98
N ILE A 17 -15.10 -5.99 7.13
CA ILE A 17 -14.84 -5.01 6.07
C ILE A 17 -13.55 -5.42 5.38
N PRO A 18 -13.57 -5.67 4.06
CA PRO A 18 -12.36 -5.96 3.32
C PRO A 18 -11.35 -4.83 3.48
N THR A 19 -10.08 -5.18 3.54
CA THR A 19 -9.01 -4.19 3.64
C THR A 19 -9.01 -3.23 2.45
N GLU A 20 -8.65 -1.98 2.67
CA GLU A 20 -8.50 -0.97 1.61
C GLU A 20 -7.11 -1.03 0.95
N ASP A 21 -6.20 -1.81 1.53
CA ASP A 21 -4.86 -2.06 1.00
C ASP A 21 -4.82 -3.20 -0.03
N VAL A 22 -3.91 -3.09 -0.99
CA VAL A 22 -3.56 -4.16 -1.93
C VAL A 22 -2.06 -4.16 -2.19
N VAL A 23 -1.45 -5.33 -2.11
CA VAL A 23 -0.06 -5.56 -2.55
C VAL A 23 -0.03 -6.62 -3.65
N GLY A 24 0.91 -6.48 -4.59
CA GLY A 24 1.01 -7.39 -5.71
C GLY A 24 2.36 -7.30 -6.42
N TYR A 25 2.59 -8.22 -7.34
CA TYR A 25 3.78 -8.22 -8.17
C TYR A 25 3.55 -8.93 -9.51
N LEU A 26 4.37 -8.58 -10.49
CA LEU A 26 4.55 -9.28 -11.76
C LEU A 26 6.02 -9.64 -11.92
N LEU A 27 6.31 -10.92 -12.16
CA LEU A 27 7.65 -11.41 -12.46
C LEU A 27 7.79 -11.61 -13.97
N ARG A 28 8.81 -11.00 -14.57
CA ARG A 28 9.20 -11.16 -15.97
C ARG A 28 10.56 -11.87 -16.05
N GLU A 29 11.05 -12.14 -17.26
CA GLU A 29 12.30 -12.89 -17.44
C GLU A 29 13.50 -12.24 -16.73
N ARG A 30 13.57 -10.91 -16.79
CA ARG A 30 14.69 -10.08 -16.29
C ARG A 30 14.29 -8.92 -15.40
N SER A 31 12.99 -8.69 -15.23
CA SER A 31 12.50 -7.62 -14.38
C SER A 31 11.32 -8.07 -13.53
N MET A 32 10.99 -7.25 -12.55
CA MET A 32 9.84 -7.43 -11.68
C MET A 32 9.21 -6.06 -11.42
N LEU A 33 7.89 -6.00 -11.53
CA LEU A 33 7.10 -4.88 -11.02
C LEU A 33 6.44 -5.32 -9.71
N ALA A 34 6.62 -4.57 -8.63
CA ALA A 34 5.93 -4.79 -7.38
C ALA A 34 5.20 -3.52 -6.95
N TRP A 35 4.10 -3.68 -6.22
CA TRP A 35 3.30 -2.54 -5.75
C TRP A 35 2.71 -2.75 -4.37
N ALA A 36 2.51 -1.61 -3.69
CA ALA A 36 1.64 -1.45 -2.55
C ALA A 36 0.71 -0.27 -2.84
N ILE A 37 -0.60 -0.47 -2.67
CA ILE A 37 -1.65 0.53 -2.85
C ILE A 37 -2.46 0.55 -1.56
N ASP A 38 -2.63 1.73 -0.99
CA ASP A 38 -3.34 1.96 0.27
C ASP A 38 -4.53 2.87 -0.02
N GLY A 39 -5.72 2.27 -0.03
CA GLY A 39 -6.98 2.95 -0.24
C GLY A 39 -7.29 3.85 0.96
N ALA A 40 -7.40 5.15 0.71
CA ALA A 40 -7.45 6.09 1.80
C ALA A 40 -8.82 6.06 2.52
N SER A 41 -8.78 6.24 3.84
CA SER A 41 -9.96 6.05 4.70
C SER A 41 -11.22 6.78 4.24
N PRO A 42 -12.41 6.15 4.36
CA PRO A 42 -13.65 6.74 3.92
C PRO A 42 -14.01 8.04 4.66
N VAL A 43 -14.47 9.01 3.87
CA VAL A 43 -14.94 10.33 4.34
C VAL A 43 -16.43 10.55 4.08
N THR A 44 -17.17 9.46 3.81
CA THR A 44 -18.63 9.46 3.61
C THR A 44 -19.33 8.71 4.73
N ALA A 45 -20.63 8.97 4.92
CA ALA A 45 -21.46 8.23 5.87
C ALA A 45 -21.73 6.79 5.41
N ALA A 46 -21.80 6.60 4.10
CA ALA A 46 -22.12 5.35 3.42
C ALA A 46 -21.02 5.07 2.38
N PRO A 47 -19.91 4.44 2.79
CA PRO A 47 -18.78 4.20 1.91
C PRO A 47 -18.93 2.98 0.99
N PHE A 48 -20.02 2.23 1.17
CA PHE A 48 -20.47 1.12 0.32
C PHE A 48 -21.61 1.58 -0.60
N LYS A 49 -21.55 2.82 -1.08
CA LYS A 49 -22.65 3.41 -1.86
C LYS A 49 -22.54 3.12 -3.35
N THR A 50 -21.32 3.01 -3.89
CA THR A 50 -21.10 2.60 -5.28
C THR A 50 -21.03 1.08 -5.39
N TYR A 51 -20.36 0.43 -4.43
CA TYR A 51 -20.20 -1.03 -4.36
C TYR A 51 -20.66 -1.54 -2.98
N GLU A 52 -21.43 -2.62 -2.96
CA GLU A 52 -22.06 -3.13 -1.72
C GLU A 52 -21.08 -3.89 -0.82
N ASP A 53 -20.08 -4.55 -1.41
CA ASP A 53 -19.17 -5.50 -0.77
C ASP A 53 -17.78 -4.91 -0.48
N VAL A 54 -17.48 -3.73 -1.01
CA VAL A 54 -16.19 -3.05 -0.84
C VAL A 54 -16.39 -1.53 -0.79
N THR A 55 -15.53 -0.83 -0.07
CA THR A 55 -15.55 0.64 -0.10
C THR A 55 -15.07 1.16 -1.46
N ASP A 56 -15.42 2.39 -1.82
CA ASP A 56 -14.92 3.00 -3.07
C ASP A 56 -13.38 3.00 -3.14
N ALA A 57 -12.70 3.24 -2.01
CA ALA A 57 -11.24 3.21 -1.91
C ALA A 57 -10.68 1.79 -2.08
N GLY A 58 -11.29 0.80 -1.42
CA GLY A 58 -10.91 -0.60 -1.58
C GLY A 58 -11.19 -1.14 -2.99
N TRP A 59 -12.25 -0.70 -3.65
CA TRP A 59 -12.53 -0.99 -5.06
C TRP A 59 -11.41 -0.42 -5.94
N PHE A 60 -11.07 0.85 -5.75
CA PHE A 60 -10.03 1.52 -6.54
C PHE A 60 -8.68 0.81 -6.42
N ALA A 61 -8.25 0.47 -5.21
CA ALA A 61 -6.98 -0.22 -4.98
C ALA A 61 -6.94 -1.60 -5.68
N ARG A 62 -8.02 -2.39 -5.58
CA ARG A 62 -8.12 -3.73 -6.19
C ARG A 62 -8.17 -3.66 -7.71
N ARG A 63 -9.02 -2.79 -8.27
CA ARG A 63 -9.16 -2.65 -9.72
C ARG A 63 -7.89 -2.09 -10.35
N LEU A 64 -7.21 -1.18 -9.67
CA LEU A 64 -5.89 -0.71 -10.11
C LEU A 64 -4.87 -1.86 -10.10
N SER A 65 -4.78 -2.66 -9.04
CA SER A 65 -3.90 -3.83 -8.99
C SER A 65 -4.15 -4.78 -10.17
N GLN A 66 -5.41 -5.08 -10.48
CA GLN A 66 -5.79 -5.95 -11.60
C GLN A 66 -5.41 -5.33 -12.96
N LEU A 67 -5.53 -4.02 -13.12
CA LEU A 67 -5.06 -3.32 -14.31
C LEU A 67 -3.54 -3.33 -14.40
N LEU A 68 -2.81 -3.20 -13.28
CA LEU A 68 -1.36 -3.29 -13.27
C LEU A 68 -0.90 -4.66 -13.77
N GLU A 69 -1.51 -5.73 -13.26
CA GLU A 69 -1.25 -7.11 -13.71
C GLU A 69 -1.46 -7.27 -15.21
N LYS A 70 -2.58 -6.78 -15.72
CA LYS A 70 -2.96 -6.93 -17.13
C LYS A 70 -2.13 -6.07 -18.07
N GLN A 71 -1.94 -4.80 -17.75
CA GLN A 71 -1.33 -3.82 -18.66
C GLN A 71 0.19 -3.92 -18.71
N PHE A 72 0.81 -4.34 -17.60
CA PHE A 72 2.26 -4.40 -17.48
C PHE A 72 2.80 -5.83 -17.51
N GLN A 73 2.01 -6.82 -17.93
CA GLN A 73 2.46 -8.21 -18.01
C GLN A 73 3.79 -8.35 -18.77
N ASP A 74 3.88 -7.72 -19.94
CA ASP A 74 5.02 -7.87 -20.86
C ASP A 74 5.83 -6.57 -21.09
N ILE A 75 5.47 -5.47 -20.42
CA ILE A 75 6.12 -4.17 -20.59
C ILE A 75 6.54 -3.56 -19.24
N PRO A 76 7.64 -2.78 -19.20
CA PRO A 76 8.03 -2.05 -18.00
C PRO A 76 6.97 -1.04 -17.55
N PHE A 77 6.94 -0.75 -16.25
CA PHE A 77 6.07 0.28 -15.71
C PHE A 77 6.29 1.65 -16.38
N SER A 78 5.19 2.38 -16.64
CA SER A 78 5.26 3.78 -17.08
C SER A 78 4.08 4.60 -16.59
N LYS A 79 4.35 5.85 -16.22
CA LYS A 79 3.31 6.80 -15.78
C LYS A 79 2.28 7.10 -16.88
N ALA A 80 2.69 7.03 -18.16
CA ALA A 80 1.78 7.23 -19.29
C ALA A 80 0.75 6.09 -19.39
N GLN A 81 1.16 4.83 -19.24
CA GLN A 81 0.23 3.71 -19.24
C GLN A 81 -0.60 3.64 -17.96
N LEU A 82 -0.05 4.08 -16.83
CA LEU A 82 -0.84 4.29 -15.62
C LEU A 82 -1.94 5.34 -15.84
N CYS A 83 -1.65 6.46 -16.49
CA CYS A 83 -2.64 7.49 -16.84
C CYS A 83 -3.80 6.87 -17.64
N ASN A 84 -3.50 6.05 -18.65
CA ASN A 84 -4.53 5.33 -19.41
C ASN A 84 -5.34 4.37 -18.52
N SER A 85 -4.68 3.67 -17.60
CA SER A 85 -5.36 2.77 -16.66
C SER A 85 -6.29 3.53 -15.72
N LEU A 86 -5.88 4.71 -15.23
CA LEU A 86 -6.74 5.58 -14.42
C LEU A 86 -7.92 6.13 -15.20
N GLN A 87 -7.78 6.40 -16.50
CA GLN A 87 -8.92 6.79 -17.35
C GLN A 87 -9.95 5.66 -17.43
N VAL A 88 -9.50 4.41 -17.62
CA VAL A 88 -10.39 3.24 -17.60
C VAL A 88 -11.13 3.13 -16.27
N LEU A 89 -10.43 3.29 -15.14
CA LEU A 89 -11.05 3.26 -13.81
C LEU A 89 -12.03 4.42 -13.61
N GLN A 90 -11.70 5.62 -14.08
CA GLN A 90 -12.61 6.76 -13.99
C GLN A 90 -13.92 6.48 -14.75
N ASP A 91 -13.82 5.96 -15.96
CA ASP A 91 -14.99 5.64 -16.78
C ASP A 91 -15.81 4.48 -16.17
N GLU A 92 -15.15 3.49 -15.56
CA GLU A 92 -15.80 2.41 -14.82
C GLU A 92 -16.55 2.94 -13.60
N TYR A 93 -15.88 3.70 -12.74
CA TYR A 93 -16.47 4.27 -11.52
C TYR A 93 -17.70 5.13 -11.82
N ARG A 94 -17.62 5.98 -12.85
CA ARG A 94 -18.77 6.81 -13.28
C ARG A 94 -19.94 5.96 -13.75
N ARG A 95 -19.67 4.96 -14.58
CA ARG A 95 -20.69 4.05 -15.11
C ARG A 95 -21.43 3.30 -14.01
N ASP A 96 -20.72 2.94 -12.95
CA ASP A 96 -21.26 2.20 -11.81
C ASP A 96 -22.00 3.10 -10.81
N GLY A 97 -22.19 4.39 -11.12
CA GLY A 97 -22.97 5.33 -10.32
C GLY A 97 -22.13 6.24 -9.42
N GLY A 98 -20.81 6.25 -9.57
CA GLY A 98 -19.90 7.11 -8.81
C GLY A 98 -20.17 8.61 -8.97
N ASP A 99 -20.80 9.05 -10.07
CA ASP A 99 -21.23 10.44 -10.29
C ASP A 99 -22.33 10.90 -9.32
N ALA A 100 -23.03 9.97 -8.66
CA ALA A 100 -23.97 10.29 -7.58
C ALA A 100 -23.26 10.67 -6.27
N GLN A 101 -21.92 10.57 -6.21
CA GLN A 101 -21.11 11.06 -5.11
C GLN A 101 -20.53 12.44 -5.42
N PRO A 102 -20.40 13.32 -4.41
CA PRO A 102 -19.58 14.50 -4.57
C PRO A 102 -18.12 14.11 -4.82
N ILE A 103 -17.41 14.92 -5.61
CA ILE A 103 -16.01 14.65 -6.00
C ILE A 103 -15.10 14.40 -4.80
N TRP A 104 -15.27 15.11 -3.67
CA TRP A 104 -14.47 14.88 -2.47
C TRP A 104 -14.68 13.50 -1.83
N GLY A 105 -15.74 12.80 -2.19
CA GLY A 105 -16.04 11.43 -1.76
C GLY A 105 -15.49 10.36 -2.71
N TRP A 106 -14.94 10.74 -3.87
CA TRP A 106 -14.35 9.80 -4.81
C TRP A 106 -13.06 9.19 -4.24
N PRO A 107 -12.71 7.96 -4.66
CA PRO A 107 -11.58 7.25 -4.09
C PRO A 107 -10.24 7.93 -4.38
N VAL A 108 -9.36 7.82 -3.40
CA VAL A 108 -7.98 8.29 -3.40
C VAL A 108 -7.14 7.20 -2.76
N ALA A 109 -5.91 7.00 -3.24
CA ALA A 109 -4.97 6.07 -2.64
C ALA A 109 -3.57 6.68 -2.51
N ALA A 110 -2.83 6.18 -1.53
CA ALA A 110 -1.38 6.19 -1.59
C ALA A 110 -0.91 4.97 -2.38
N ALA A 111 0.24 5.06 -3.03
CA ALA A 111 0.80 3.95 -3.77
C ALA A 111 2.32 4.04 -3.86
N THR A 112 2.99 2.90 -3.88
CA THR A 112 4.39 2.80 -4.28
C THR A 112 4.51 1.68 -5.30
N PHE A 113 5.06 2.00 -6.47
CA PHE A 113 5.41 1.04 -7.51
C PHE A 113 6.93 0.94 -7.60
N VAL A 114 7.43 -0.29 -7.69
CA VAL A 114 8.86 -0.59 -7.76
C VAL A 114 9.11 -1.48 -8.96
N GLU A 115 9.82 -0.95 -9.96
CA GLU A 115 10.33 -1.75 -11.07
C GLU A 115 11.79 -2.11 -10.75
N ILE A 116 12.09 -3.40 -10.75
CA ILE A 116 13.42 -3.96 -10.52
C ILE A 116 13.86 -4.58 -11.84
N ASP A 117 14.96 -4.10 -12.42
CA ASP A 117 15.58 -4.69 -13.60
C ASP A 117 16.94 -5.29 -13.22
N ARG A 118 17.13 -6.56 -13.57
CA ARG A 118 18.38 -7.29 -13.33
C ARG A 118 19.17 -7.39 -14.62
N THR A 119 20.30 -6.69 -14.64
CA THR A 119 21.37 -6.90 -15.61
C THR A 119 22.35 -7.97 -15.10
N LYS A 120 23.33 -8.37 -15.94
CA LYS A 120 24.36 -9.34 -15.53
C LYS A 120 25.24 -8.83 -14.38
N GLU A 121 25.39 -7.52 -14.24
CA GLU A 121 26.38 -6.88 -13.37
C GLU A 121 25.76 -6.02 -12.26
N SER A 122 24.48 -5.65 -12.39
CA SER A 122 23.81 -4.75 -11.44
C SER A 122 22.30 -4.96 -11.42
N VAL A 123 21.69 -4.58 -10.30
CA VAL A 123 20.24 -4.45 -10.19
C VAL A 123 19.90 -2.97 -10.13
N SER A 124 19.10 -2.50 -11.09
CA SER A 124 18.50 -1.16 -11.06
C SER A 124 17.09 -1.25 -10.51
N MET A 125 16.73 -0.28 -9.68
CA MET A 125 15.41 -0.18 -9.06
C MET A 125 14.86 1.22 -9.26
N SER A 126 13.72 1.31 -9.93
CA SER A 126 12.95 2.54 -10.14
C SER A 126 11.75 2.54 -9.20
N VAL A 127 11.62 3.58 -8.38
CA VAL A 127 10.55 3.73 -7.38
C VAL A 127 9.66 4.91 -7.76
N PHE A 128 8.36 4.66 -7.84
CA PHE A 128 7.34 5.67 -8.12
C PHE A 128 6.43 5.79 -6.90
N ARG A 129 6.55 6.90 -6.15
CA ARG A 129 5.82 7.13 -4.90
C ARG A 129 4.68 8.12 -5.08
N TYR A 130 3.53 7.74 -4.56
CA TYR A 130 2.31 8.53 -4.46
C TYR A 130 1.90 8.56 -2.98
N ALA A 131 1.94 9.74 -2.35
CA ALA A 131 1.73 9.91 -0.91
C ALA A 131 2.65 9.03 -0.02
N ASP A 132 2.11 8.25 0.91
CA ASP A 132 2.77 7.76 2.13
C ASP A 132 3.03 6.24 2.20
N CYS A 133 2.76 5.47 1.14
CA CYS A 133 3.31 4.11 1.04
C CYS A 133 4.85 4.11 1.06
N PHE A 134 5.46 3.09 1.66
CA PHE A 134 6.91 3.04 1.85
C PHE A 134 7.59 2.00 0.94
N VAL A 135 8.90 2.17 0.75
CA VAL A 135 9.80 1.09 0.29
C VAL A 135 11.15 1.26 0.95
N GLU A 136 11.68 0.16 1.49
CA GLU A 136 12.94 0.05 2.19
C GLU A 136 13.79 -1.09 1.62
N VAL A 137 15.11 -0.92 1.70
CA VAL A 137 16.09 -1.86 1.15
C VAL A 137 17.16 -2.17 2.20
N LEU A 138 17.46 -3.45 2.38
CA LEU A 138 18.53 -3.94 3.23
C LEU A 138 19.43 -4.90 2.44
N GLN A 139 20.72 -4.59 2.31
CA GLN A 139 21.66 -5.35 1.48
C GLN A 139 22.50 -6.29 2.35
N VAL A 140 21.90 -7.40 2.77
CA VAL A 140 22.52 -8.45 3.59
C VAL A 140 22.15 -9.82 3.04
N PRO A 141 22.99 -10.85 3.24
CA PRO A 141 22.63 -12.22 2.90
C PRO A 141 21.46 -12.74 3.75
N VAL A 142 20.78 -13.77 3.26
CA VAL A 142 19.83 -14.52 4.09
C VAL A 142 20.60 -15.08 5.30
N PRO A 143 20.11 -14.86 6.53
CA PRO A 143 20.71 -15.49 7.70
C PRO A 143 20.71 -17.01 7.55
N SER A 144 21.78 -17.66 8.04
CA SER A 144 21.90 -19.13 7.99
C SER A 144 20.70 -19.75 8.70
N ALA A 145 20.07 -20.73 8.05
CA ALA A 145 18.80 -21.34 8.45
C ALA A 145 18.94 -22.21 9.71
N ASP A 146 19.24 -21.60 10.85
CA ASP A 146 18.97 -22.19 12.15
C ASP A 146 17.70 -21.55 12.69
N GLN A 147 16.60 -22.27 12.52
CA GLN A 147 15.26 -21.97 13.01
C GLN A 147 14.58 -20.82 12.28
N SER A 148 13.87 -21.12 11.18
CA SER A 148 12.71 -20.32 10.80
C SER A 148 11.57 -20.66 11.77
N PRO A 149 11.28 -19.86 12.81
CA PRO A 149 10.11 -20.11 13.62
C PRO A 149 8.88 -20.10 12.71
N ARG A 150 7.93 -20.99 13.01
CA ARG A 150 6.62 -20.98 12.35
C ARG A 150 6.07 -19.55 12.43
N PRO A 151 5.53 -18.98 11.34
CA PRO A 151 5.05 -17.61 11.36
C PRO A 151 4.05 -17.45 12.52
N PRO A 152 4.29 -16.50 13.43
CA PRO A 152 3.44 -16.35 14.59
C PRO A 152 2.04 -15.93 14.14
N GLN A 153 1.01 -16.52 14.75
CA GLN A 153 -0.37 -16.13 14.48
C GLN A 153 -0.65 -14.81 15.18
N SER A 154 -1.03 -13.79 14.43
CA SER A 154 -1.49 -12.52 14.99
C SER A 154 -2.77 -12.74 15.81
N PRO A 155 -2.89 -12.15 17.02
CA PRO A 155 -4.11 -12.24 17.80
C PRO A 155 -5.26 -11.59 17.01
N PRO A 156 -6.44 -12.22 16.91
CA PRO A 156 -7.60 -11.59 16.29
C PRO A 156 -8.06 -10.45 17.20
N SER A 157 -7.90 -9.22 16.72
CA SER A 157 -8.39 -8.04 17.40
C SER A 157 -8.87 -7.06 16.36
N TYR A 158 -10.18 -6.81 16.34
CA TYR A 158 -10.82 -5.95 15.36
C TYR A 158 -11.42 -4.72 16.04
N ASP A 159 -11.34 -3.59 15.37
CA ASP A 159 -12.04 -2.39 15.78
C ASP A 159 -13.49 -2.45 15.31
N ARG A 160 -14.38 -1.73 16.01
CA ARG A 160 -15.75 -1.53 15.54
C ARG A 160 -15.73 -0.59 14.34
N TRP A 161 -16.38 -0.98 13.25
CA TRP A 161 -16.59 -0.12 12.09
C TRP A 161 -17.32 1.18 12.44
N LYS A 162 -16.91 2.31 11.82
CA LYS A 162 -17.48 3.64 12.08
C LYS A 162 -17.73 4.40 10.77
N PRO A 163 -18.87 5.12 10.65
CA PRO A 163 -19.08 6.08 9.55
C PRO A 163 -17.98 7.14 9.51
N TYR A 164 -17.66 7.65 8.32
CA TYR A 164 -16.57 8.62 8.12
C TYR A 164 -15.24 8.18 8.73
N SER A 165 -15.03 6.88 8.92
CA SER A 165 -13.88 6.35 9.67
C SER A 165 -13.72 6.93 11.08
N GLY A 166 -14.79 7.50 11.65
CA GLY A 166 -14.77 8.19 12.94
C GLY A 166 -14.41 9.68 12.90
N PHE A 167 -14.10 10.28 11.74
CA PHE A 167 -13.82 11.71 11.62
C PHE A 167 -15.07 12.58 11.88
N ARG A 168 -14.89 13.73 12.54
CA ARG A 168 -15.97 14.66 12.90
C ARG A 168 -15.53 16.12 12.85
N GLY A 169 -16.50 17.04 12.79
CA GLY A 169 -16.29 18.48 12.90
C GLY A 169 -15.31 19.04 11.86
N HIS A 170 -14.47 19.99 12.28
CA HIS A 170 -13.50 20.66 11.40
C HIS A 170 -12.51 19.69 10.73
N LYS A 171 -12.15 18.57 11.37
CA LYS A 171 -11.27 17.57 10.74
C LYS A 171 -11.89 16.94 9.50
N LEU A 172 -13.17 16.58 9.58
CA LEU A 172 -13.89 16.01 8.44
C LEU A 172 -14.00 17.04 7.30
N LEU A 173 -14.30 18.30 7.64
CA LEU A 173 -14.36 19.39 6.64
C LEU A 173 -13.01 19.63 5.96
N ASN A 174 -11.91 19.64 6.73
CA ASN A 174 -10.56 19.77 6.18
C ASN A 174 -10.20 18.58 5.28
N LEU A 175 -10.61 17.37 5.64
CA LEU A 175 -10.42 16.18 4.80
C LEU A 175 -11.21 16.29 3.49
N TRP A 176 -12.45 16.79 3.52
CA TRP A 176 -13.21 17.02 2.28
C TRP A 176 -12.54 18.06 1.37
N GLN A 177 -12.02 19.15 1.94
CA GLN A 177 -11.28 20.15 1.17
C GLN A 177 -10.00 19.57 0.56
N ARG A 178 -9.23 18.81 1.35
CA ARG A 178 -8.04 18.10 0.86
C ARG A 178 -8.41 17.13 -0.26
N ARG A 179 -9.44 16.31 -0.11
CA ARG A 179 -9.91 15.38 -1.15
C ARG A 179 -10.28 16.09 -2.43
N LEU A 180 -10.97 17.22 -2.35
CA LEU A 180 -11.31 18.02 -3.51
C LEU A 180 -10.06 18.50 -4.27
N GLN A 181 -9.03 18.99 -3.55
CA GLN A 181 -7.75 19.39 -4.15
C GLN A 181 -7.05 18.20 -4.79
N GLN A 182 -7.00 17.05 -4.10
CA GLN A 182 -6.41 15.81 -4.61
C GLN A 182 -7.07 15.38 -5.93
N GLN A 183 -8.39 15.35 -6.00
CA GLN A 183 -9.13 14.96 -7.21
C GLN A 183 -8.93 15.96 -8.37
N LYS A 184 -8.71 17.25 -8.07
CA LYS A 184 -8.36 18.25 -9.08
C LYS A 184 -6.90 18.17 -9.53
N GLY A 185 -6.07 17.37 -8.88
CA GLY A 185 -4.63 17.29 -9.13
C GLY A 185 -3.85 18.48 -8.55
N GLU A 186 -4.44 19.22 -7.62
CA GLU A 186 -3.83 20.41 -7.01
C GLU A 186 -3.00 20.01 -5.78
N CYS A 187 -1.71 20.39 -5.75
CA CYS A 187 -0.82 20.26 -4.58
C CYS A 187 -0.81 18.88 -3.90
N SER A 188 -0.87 17.79 -4.68
CA SER A 188 -0.98 16.44 -4.16
C SER A 188 -0.15 15.44 -4.95
N THR A 189 0.51 14.54 -4.23
CA THR A 189 1.16 13.34 -4.78
C THR A 189 0.27 12.10 -4.73
N ALA A 190 -0.93 12.18 -4.15
CA ALA A 190 -1.85 11.04 -4.05
C ALA A 190 -2.37 10.61 -5.42
N LEU A 191 -2.63 9.30 -5.55
CA LEU A 191 -3.22 8.70 -6.74
C LEU A 191 -4.75 8.77 -6.65
N THR A 192 -5.41 9.14 -7.74
CA THR A 192 -6.86 9.40 -7.76
C THR A 192 -7.49 8.91 -9.05
N LEU A 193 -8.83 9.03 -9.17
CA LEU A 193 -9.52 8.82 -10.44
C LEU A 193 -9.30 9.94 -11.46
N ASN A 194 -8.56 11.01 -11.13
CA ASN A 194 -8.07 11.94 -12.14
C ASN A 194 -6.85 11.32 -12.84
N PRO A 195 -6.92 11.01 -14.15
CA PRO A 195 -5.83 10.36 -14.88
C PRO A 195 -4.50 11.12 -14.80
N ALA A 196 -4.55 12.44 -14.75
CA ALA A 196 -3.35 13.28 -14.62
C ALA A 196 -2.58 13.00 -13.32
N SER A 197 -3.23 12.47 -12.26
CA SER A 197 -2.57 12.11 -11.01
C SER A 197 -1.49 11.04 -11.18
N ALA A 198 -1.55 10.23 -12.25
CA ALA A 198 -0.47 9.30 -12.61
C ALA A 198 0.89 10.00 -12.76
N MET A 199 0.90 11.27 -13.17
CA MET A 199 2.14 12.03 -13.39
C MET A 199 2.76 12.58 -12.12
N ASN A 200 2.02 12.62 -11.01
CA ASN A 200 2.40 13.25 -9.74
C ASN A 200 3.37 12.42 -8.89
N ALA A 201 3.82 11.27 -9.40
CA ALA A 201 4.75 10.41 -8.69
C ALA A 201 6.06 11.14 -8.40
N VAL A 202 6.55 11.01 -7.16
CA VAL A 202 7.95 11.25 -6.84
C VAL A 202 8.74 10.03 -7.33
N VAL A 203 9.69 10.26 -8.23
CA VAL A 203 10.48 9.19 -8.86
C VAL A 203 11.87 9.16 -8.26
N GLU A 204 12.32 7.96 -7.89
CA GLU A 204 13.65 7.71 -7.37
C GLU A 204 14.28 6.52 -8.09
N GLU A 205 15.53 6.68 -8.52
CA GLU A 205 16.31 5.62 -9.16
C GLU A 205 17.44 5.18 -8.23
N ARG A 206 17.55 3.87 -7.99
CA ARG A 206 18.58 3.27 -7.15
C ARG A 206 19.33 2.19 -7.91
N LYS A 207 20.63 2.08 -7.64
CA LYS A 207 21.41 0.87 -7.94
C LYS A 207 21.59 0.11 -6.64
N ILE A 208 21.26 -1.18 -6.66
CA ILE A 208 21.42 -2.07 -5.51
C ILE A 208 22.32 -3.24 -5.88
N THR A 209 23.07 -3.74 -4.90
CA THR A 209 23.86 -4.98 -5.00
C THR A 209 23.10 -6.12 -4.32
N THR A 210 23.27 -7.34 -4.84
CA THR A 210 22.73 -8.54 -4.21
C THR A 210 23.78 -9.18 -3.27
N PRO A 211 23.36 -9.89 -2.22
CA PRO A 211 21.99 -10.16 -1.80
C PRO A 211 21.26 -8.93 -1.24
N ALA A 212 19.95 -8.81 -1.51
CA ALA A 212 19.12 -7.68 -1.07
C ALA A 212 17.71 -8.10 -0.66
N HIS A 213 17.23 -7.50 0.43
CA HIS A 213 15.85 -7.55 0.90
C HIS A 213 15.18 -6.21 0.58
N ILE A 214 14.05 -6.25 -0.12
CA ILE A 214 13.24 -5.07 -0.45
C ILE A 214 11.88 -5.27 0.19
N VAL A 215 11.43 -4.30 0.96
CA VAL A 215 10.10 -4.32 1.59
C VAL A 215 9.36 -3.07 1.18
N LEU A 216 8.17 -3.21 0.61
CA LEU A 216 7.24 -2.11 0.34
C LEU A 216 5.87 -2.43 0.92
N GLY A 217 5.13 -1.41 1.34
CA GLY A 217 3.86 -1.60 2.05
C GLY A 217 3.09 -0.30 2.30
N SER A 218 1.90 -0.43 2.89
CA SER A 218 1.07 0.68 3.35
C SER A 218 1.66 1.35 4.59
N ASP A 219 1.22 2.58 4.89
CA ASP A 219 1.66 3.30 6.08
C ASP A 219 1.23 2.57 7.37
N GLY A 220 0.15 1.80 7.32
CA GLY A 220 -0.34 1.02 8.43
C GLY A 220 0.64 -0.06 8.91
N LEU A 221 1.43 -0.65 8.00
CA LEU A 221 2.53 -1.54 8.37
C LEU A 221 3.73 -0.75 8.94
N SER A 222 3.99 0.45 8.42
CA SER A 222 5.08 1.32 8.90
C SER A 222 4.85 1.92 10.28
N ARG A 223 3.60 1.89 10.78
CA ARG A 223 3.24 2.31 12.14
C ARG A 223 4.13 1.69 13.21
N VAL A 224 4.67 0.47 12.99
CA VAL A 224 5.63 -0.18 13.89
C VAL A 224 6.80 0.75 14.27
N TRP A 225 7.35 1.49 13.30
CA TRP A 225 8.48 2.40 13.54
C TRP A 225 8.10 3.88 13.45
N ASP A 226 7.20 4.27 12.55
CA ASP A 226 6.86 5.69 12.32
C ASP A 226 5.89 6.25 13.37
N THR A 227 4.97 5.42 13.89
CA THR A 227 3.90 5.87 14.80
C THR A 227 4.10 5.36 16.23
N TYR A 228 4.29 4.06 16.39
CA TYR A 228 4.39 3.40 17.69
C TYR A 228 5.83 3.31 18.22
N GLN A 229 6.84 3.52 17.36
CA GLN A 229 8.25 3.51 17.72
C GLN A 229 8.68 2.25 18.49
N LEU A 230 8.11 1.09 18.14
CA LEU A 230 8.42 -0.20 18.79
C LEU A 230 9.83 -0.69 18.46
N MET A 231 10.32 -0.28 17.29
CA MET A 231 11.65 -0.55 16.77
C MET A 231 12.03 0.52 15.76
N THR A 232 13.31 0.64 15.45
CA THR A 232 13.77 1.46 14.33
C THR A 232 13.43 0.77 13.00
N ARG A 233 13.42 1.55 11.93
CA ARG A 233 13.28 1.03 10.56
C ARG A 233 14.32 -0.04 10.21
N GLU A 234 15.56 0.18 10.62
CA GLU A 234 16.65 -0.79 10.42
C GLU A 234 16.38 -2.11 11.17
N GLN A 235 15.94 -2.04 12.42
CA GLN A 235 15.55 -3.20 13.20
C GLN A 235 14.36 -3.95 12.56
N ALA A 236 13.37 -3.23 12.02
CA ALA A 236 12.26 -3.82 11.29
C ALA A 236 12.73 -4.58 10.04
N MET A 237 13.65 -4.00 9.26
CA MET A 237 14.22 -4.66 8.08
C MET A 237 15.03 -5.91 8.44
N HIS A 238 15.80 -5.87 9.53
CA HIS A 238 16.49 -7.06 10.03
C HIS A 238 15.52 -8.14 10.52
N LEU A 239 14.43 -7.76 11.20
CA LEU A 239 13.37 -8.70 11.60
C LEU A 239 12.76 -9.39 10.39
N VAL A 240 12.45 -8.66 9.31
CA VAL A 240 11.93 -9.23 8.07
C VAL A 240 12.97 -10.14 7.41
N ALA A 241 14.24 -9.75 7.37
CA ALA A 241 15.31 -10.57 6.80
C ALA A 241 15.52 -11.89 7.56
N GLN A 242 15.35 -11.89 8.88
CA GLN A 242 15.55 -13.06 9.75
C GLN A 242 14.32 -13.95 9.89
N HIS A 243 13.15 -13.34 10.02
CA HIS A 243 11.92 -14.03 10.45
C HIS A 243 10.73 -13.79 9.51
N GLY A 244 10.96 -13.13 8.38
CA GLY A 244 9.95 -12.87 7.36
C GLY A 244 8.96 -11.76 7.73
N LEU A 245 8.18 -11.37 6.72
CA LEU A 245 7.27 -10.23 6.82
C LEU A 245 6.10 -10.43 7.82
N SER A 246 5.67 -11.68 8.01
CA SER A 246 4.64 -12.03 9.00
C SER A 246 5.04 -11.71 10.43
N SER A 247 6.34 -11.80 10.75
CA SER A 247 6.85 -11.46 12.08
C SER A 247 6.73 -9.96 12.38
N LEU A 248 6.91 -9.11 11.37
CA LEU A 248 6.69 -7.67 11.48
C LEU A 248 5.20 -7.35 11.70
N LEU A 249 4.31 -7.98 10.93
CA LEU A 249 2.86 -7.83 11.11
C LEU A 249 2.42 -8.33 12.50
N HIS A 250 2.98 -9.43 12.98
CA HIS A 250 2.68 -9.95 14.30
C HIS A 250 3.11 -8.98 15.42
N ALA A 251 4.30 -8.40 15.32
CA ALA A 251 4.76 -7.38 16.27
C ALA A 251 3.80 -6.18 16.32
N LEU A 252 3.33 -5.71 15.15
CA LEU A 252 2.31 -4.66 15.04
C LEU A 252 1.02 -5.04 15.77
N ARG A 253 0.43 -6.20 15.44
CA ARG A 253 -0.90 -6.57 15.94
C ARG A 253 -0.89 -6.96 17.41
N ASN A 254 0.19 -7.57 17.91
CA ASN A 254 0.36 -7.82 19.34
C ASN A 254 0.34 -6.54 20.16
N PHE A 255 1.07 -5.52 19.70
CA PHE A 255 1.11 -4.24 20.38
C PHE A 255 -0.27 -3.57 20.36
N GLU A 256 -0.92 -3.54 19.21
CA GLU A 256 -2.25 -2.94 19.07
C GLU A 256 -3.33 -3.65 19.89
N ALA A 257 -3.23 -4.97 20.07
CA ALA A 257 -4.14 -5.77 20.89
C ALA A 257 -3.99 -5.49 22.40
N SER A 258 -2.76 -5.29 22.87
CA SER A 258 -2.43 -5.13 24.28
C SER A 258 -2.42 -3.67 24.76
N SER A 259 -2.32 -2.72 23.84
CA SER A 259 -2.17 -1.30 24.14
C SER A 259 -3.40 -0.47 23.78
N LEU A 260 -3.69 0.54 24.60
CA LEU A 260 -4.58 1.64 24.21
C LEU A 260 -3.81 2.55 23.24
N THR A 261 -3.82 2.18 21.96
CA THR A 261 -3.26 3.00 20.89
C THR A 261 -4.24 4.11 20.49
N GLY A 262 -3.74 5.28 20.09
CA GLY A 262 -4.57 6.42 19.67
C GLY A 262 -5.26 7.19 20.82
N GLY A 263 -5.03 8.50 20.89
CA GLY A 263 -5.85 9.41 21.70
C GLY A 263 -7.25 9.62 21.08
N ALA A 264 -8.11 10.41 21.74
CA ALA A 264 -9.44 10.78 21.20
C ALA A 264 -9.41 11.38 19.78
N GLU A 265 -8.22 11.80 19.33
CA GLU A 265 -7.94 12.56 18.12
C GLU A 265 -7.17 11.77 17.04
N LEU A 266 -6.66 10.56 17.33
CA LEU A 266 -5.78 9.76 16.47
C LEU A 266 -6.38 8.39 16.15
N LYS A 267 -6.23 7.94 14.90
CA LYS A 267 -6.67 6.60 14.48
C LYS A 267 -5.92 5.53 15.28
N ARG A 268 -6.68 4.66 15.96
CA ARG A 268 -6.16 3.63 16.87
C ARG A 268 -5.31 2.60 16.14
N ARG A 269 -5.80 2.09 15.01
CA ARG A 269 -5.19 1.05 14.17
C ARG A 269 -5.39 1.38 12.71
N ASP A 270 -4.59 0.79 11.84
CA ASP A 270 -4.80 0.84 10.40
C ASP A 270 -4.67 -0.53 9.74
N ASP A 271 -5.27 -0.64 8.54
CA ASP A 271 -5.00 -1.75 7.63
C ASP A 271 -3.49 -1.82 7.38
N ALA A 272 -2.93 -3.02 7.33
CA ALA A 272 -1.49 -3.16 7.16
C ALA A 272 -1.20 -4.25 6.15
N SER A 273 -0.50 -3.85 5.09
CA SER A 273 -0.12 -4.73 4.00
C SER A 273 1.31 -4.47 3.57
N GLY A 274 1.97 -5.52 3.12
CA GLY A 274 3.33 -5.42 2.62
C GLY A 274 3.72 -6.60 1.75
N ILE A 275 4.77 -6.38 0.96
CA ILE A 275 5.44 -7.39 0.16
C ILE A 275 6.94 -7.32 0.46
N HIS A 276 7.54 -8.48 0.72
CA HIS A 276 8.96 -8.66 0.91
C HIS A 276 9.51 -9.44 -0.28
N ILE A 277 10.54 -8.87 -0.90
CA ILE A 277 11.24 -9.41 -2.06
C ILE A 277 12.68 -9.66 -1.63
N PHE A 278 13.17 -10.88 -1.82
CA PHE A 278 14.56 -11.23 -1.63
C PHE A 278 15.23 -11.55 -2.97
N LEU A 279 16.30 -10.83 -3.26
CA LEU A 279 17.16 -10.98 -4.42
C LEU A 279 18.49 -11.62 -3.96
N PRO A 280 18.79 -12.87 -4.37
CA PRO A 280 20.07 -13.51 -4.06
C PRO A 280 21.23 -12.91 -4.86
#